data_AF-A0A1Q3RFZ3-F1
#
_entry.id   AF-A0A1Q3RFZ3-F1
#
_cell.length_a   1.000
_cell.length_b   1.000
_cell.length_c   1.000
_cell.angle_alpha   90.00
_cell.angle_beta   90.00
_cell.angle_gamma   90.00
#
_symmetry.space_group_name_H-M   'P 1'
#
loop_
_entity.id
_entity.type
_entity.pdbx_description
1 polymer ?
#
loop_
_entity_poly.entity_id
_entity_poly.type
_entity_poly.pdbx_seq_one_letter_code
_entity_poly.pdbx_strand_id
1 'polypeptide(L)' 'MVKVCKCCSNMDVDVLKSQLEGIEVELGCVDNCTDASGKAFGLINEELVVVEDVNAFAKEVLARK' A
#
# COMPACT_ATOMS: atom_id res chain seq x y z
N MET A 1 -3.24 2.26 10.40
CA MET A 1 -3.57 3.28 9.38
C MET A 1 -2.76 2.99 8.13
N VAL A 2 -3.39 2.90 6.95
CA VAL A 2 -2.71 2.52 5.70
C VAL A 2 -2.66 3.72 4.77
N LYS A 3 -1.49 4.09 4.24
CA LYS A 3 -1.32 5.22 3.30
C LYS A 3 -0.61 4.80 2.03
N VAL A 4 -1.19 5.14 0.88
CA VAL A 4 -0.75 4.64 -0.43
C VAL A 4 -0.71 5.76 -1.47
N CYS A 5 0.31 5.75 -2.34
CA CYS A 5 0.50 6.80 -3.34
C CYS A 5 -0.04 6.39 -4.70
N LYS A 6 -1.23 6.83 -5.09
CA LYS A 6 -1.87 6.45 -6.37
C LYS A 6 -0.99 6.70 -7.63
N CYS A 7 -0.06 7.65 -7.58
CA CYS A 7 0.81 7.97 -8.72
C CYS A 7 2.04 7.06 -8.84
N CYS A 8 2.69 6.72 -7.74
CA CYS A 8 3.99 6.02 -7.77
C CYS A 8 3.92 4.59 -7.26
N SER A 9 2.98 4.28 -6.37
CA SER A 9 2.98 3.02 -5.60
C SER A 9 2.68 1.76 -6.41
N ASN A 10 2.44 1.90 -7.71
CA ASN A 10 1.98 0.81 -8.59
C ASN A 10 0.83 0.00 -7.94
N MET A 11 -0.02 0.69 -7.18
CA MET A 11 -1.00 0.07 -6.30
C MET A 11 -2.41 0.38 -6.77
N ASP A 12 -3.18 -0.66 -7.05
CA ASP A 12 -4.59 -0.54 -7.39
C ASP A 12 -5.42 -0.37 -6.11
N VAL A 13 -5.80 0.89 -5.85
CA VAL A 13 -6.51 1.29 -4.63
C VAL A 13 -7.89 0.63 -4.56
N ASP A 14 -8.54 0.44 -5.70
CA ASP A 14 -9.88 -0.16 -5.74
C ASP A 14 -9.82 -1.63 -5.36
N VAL A 15 -8.82 -2.36 -5.87
CA VAL A 15 -8.54 -3.76 -5.44
C VAL A 15 -8.17 -3.80 -3.96
N LEU A 16 -7.30 -2.89 -3.50
CA LEU A 16 -6.85 -2.85 -2.11
C LEU A 16 -8.03 -2.59 -1.14
N LYS A 17 -8.91 -1.64 -1.46
CA LYS A 17 -10.12 -1.37 -0.66
C LYS A 17 -11.08 -2.54 -0.64
N SER A 18 -11.21 -3.26 -1.76
CA SER A 18 -12.04 -4.48 -1.83
C SER A 18 -11.46 -5.62 -0.98
N GLN A 19 -10.14 -5.72 -0.82
CA GLN A 19 -9.50 -6.76 0.00
C GLN A 19 -9.42 -6.38 1.48
N LEU A 20 -9.38 -5.08 1.78
CA LEU A 20 -9.22 -4.54 3.13
C LEU A 20 -10.53 -3.93 3.64
N GLU A 21 -11.67 -4.57 3.41
CA GLU A 21 -12.96 -4.10 3.92
C GLU A 21 -12.87 -3.80 5.43
N GLY A 22 -13.19 -2.55 5.80
CA GLY A 22 -13.11 -2.06 7.18
C GLY A 22 -11.73 -1.54 7.62
N ILE A 23 -10.76 -1.37 6.71
CA ILE A 23 -9.49 -0.69 6.99
C ILE A 23 -9.49 0.68 6.30
N GLU A 24 -9.10 1.71 7.05
CA GLU A 24 -8.93 3.04 6.50
C GLU A 24 -7.66 3.11 5.64
N VAL A 25 -7.86 3.28 4.34
CA VAL A 25 -6.80 3.47 3.34
C VAL A 25 -6.80 4.94 2.90
N GLU A 26 -5.78 5.66 3.30
CA GLU A 26 -5.53 7.04 2.89
C GLU A 26 -4.72 7.10 1.59
N LEU A 27 -5.08 8.06 0.75
CA LEU A 27 -4.34 8.38 -0.47
C LEU A 27 -3.42 9.56 -0.23
N GLY A 28 -2.12 9.36 -0.41
CA GLY A 28 -1.15 10.44 -0.30
C GLY A 28 0.25 10.04 -0.73
N CYS A 29 1.11 11.04 -0.96
CA CYS A 29 2.51 10.78 -1.24
C CYS A 29 3.16 10.05 -0.05
N VAL A 30 4.00 9.07 -0.36
CA VAL A 30 4.81 8.32 0.61
C VAL A 30 6.30 8.58 0.40
N ASP A 31 6.65 9.55 -0.46
CA ASP A 31 8.02 10.05 -0.76
C ASP A 31 9.08 8.98 -1.06
N ASN A 32 8.64 7.79 -1.51
CA ASN A 32 9.47 6.63 -1.82
C ASN A 32 9.33 6.18 -3.30
N CYS A 33 8.92 7.12 -4.18
CA CYS A 33 8.66 6.85 -5.60
C CYS A 33 9.87 6.29 -6.37
N THR A 34 11.09 6.62 -5.93
CA THR A 34 12.33 6.31 -6.65
C THR A 34 12.90 4.92 -6.34
N ASP A 35 12.65 4.39 -5.14
CA ASP A 35 13.33 3.17 -4.65
C ASP A 35 12.60 1.87 -5.05
N ALA A 36 11.31 1.96 -5.40
CA ALA A 36 10.43 0.82 -5.59
C ALA A 36 9.90 0.66 -7.03
N SER A 37 10.71 1.00 -8.04
CA SER A 37 10.34 0.83 -9.45
C SER A 37 9.87 -0.60 -9.76
N GLY A 38 8.61 -0.74 -10.17
CA GLY A 38 7.98 -2.02 -10.54
C GLY A 38 7.38 -2.82 -9.38
N LYS A 39 7.46 -2.33 -8.13
CA LYS A 39 6.93 -2.97 -6.93
C LYS A 39 5.74 -2.20 -6.36
N ALA A 40 4.89 -2.89 -5.62
CA ALA A 40 3.81 -2.26 -4.86
C ALA A 40 4.33 -1.75 -3.51
N PHE A 41 4.03 -0.52 -3.12
CA PHE A 41 4.52 0.02 -1.85
C PHE A 41 3.58 1.02 -1.18
N GLY A 42 3.58 1.03 0.14
CA GLY A 42 2.78 1.96 0.94
C GLY A 42 3.24 1.99 2.39
N LEU A 43 2.63 2.87 3.17
CA LEU A 43 2.85 2.94 4.61
C LEU A 43 1.76 2.14 5.32
N ILE A 44 2.17 1.28 6.25
CA ILE A 44 1.29 0.55 7.17
C ILE A 44 1.70 0.99 8.58
N ASN A 45 0.82 1.69 9.30
CA ASN A 45 1.15 2.27 10.61
C ASN A 45 2.44 3.11 10.58
N GLU A 46 2.57 3.97 9.56
CA GLU A 46 3.75 4.83 9.32
C GLU A 46 5.05 4.09 8.93
N GLU A 47 5.03 2.76 8.83
CA GLU A 47 6.15 1.96 8.32
C GLU A 47 6.03 1.72 6.81
N LEU A 48 7.10 2.01 6.06
CA LEU A 48 7.16 1.71 4.64
C LEU A 48 7.27 0.20 4.41
N VAL A 49 6.30 -0.34 3.67
CA VAL A 49 6.24 -1.72 3.24
C VAL A 49 6.30 -1.75 1.72
N VAL A 50 7.30 -2.45 1.19
CA VAL A 50 7.55 -2.63 -0.25
C VAL A 50 7.45 -4.11 -0.58
N VAL A 51 6.58 -4.45 -1.50
CA VAL A 51 6.23 -5.83 -1.87
C VAL A 51 6.06 -5.96 -3.38
N GLU A 52 5.85 -7.17 -3.85
CA GLU A 52 5.84 -7.47 -5.28
C GLU A 52 4.57 -6.91 -5.96
N ASP A 53 3.42 -7.08 -5.33
CA ASP A 53 2.11 -6.71 -5.89
C ASP A 53 1.08 -6.32 -4.81
N VAL A 54 -0.08 -5.83 -5.25
CA VAL A 54 -1.19 -5.37 -4.38
C VAL A 54 -1.66 -6.46 -3.43
N ASN A 55 -1.71 -7.73 -3.84
CA ASN A 55 -2.16 -8.82 -2.96
C ASN A 55 -1.14 -9.10 -1.85
N ALA A 56 0.15 -9.04 -2.16
CA ALA A 56 1.20 -9.15 -1.15
C ALA A 56 1.09 -8.01 -0.13
N PHE A 57 0.77 -6.80 -0.61
CA PHE A 57 0.58 -5.63 0.27
C PHE A 57 -0.63 -5.82 1.19
N ALA A 58 -1.76 -6.28 0.65
CA ALA A 58 -2.95 -6.55 1.44
C ALA A 58 -2.72 -7.62 2.52
N LYS A 59 -1.94 -8.67 2.21
CA LYS A 59 -1.53 -9.68 3.19
C LYS A 59 -0.71 -9.07 4.33
N GLU A 60 0.25 -8.21 4.03
CA GLU A 60 1.04 -7.51 5.06
C GLU A 60 0.15 -6.63 5.94
N VAL A 61 -0.83 -5.93 5.35
CA VAL A 61 -1.80 -5.13 6.13
C VAL A 61 -2.61 -6.02 7.07
N LEU A 62 -3.12 -7.15 6.59
CA LEU A 62 -3.91 -8.08 7.40
C LEU A 62 -3.08 -8.78 8.49
N ALA A 63 -1.80 -9.06 8.22
CA ALA A 63 -0.89 -9.65 9.19
C ALA A 63 -0.49 -8.68 10.32
N ARG A 64 -0.54 -7.37 10.06
CA ARG A 64 -0.20 -6.29 11.01
C ARG A 64 -1.44 -5.62 11.63
N LYS A 65 -2.64 -6.15 11.40
CA LYS A 65 -3.92 -5.68 11.97
C LYS A 65 -4.10 -6.21 13.39
#